data_AF-A0A7Y5LTN1-F1
#
_entry.id   AF-A0A7Y5LTN1-F1
#
_cell.length_a   1.000
_cell.length_b   1.000
_cell.length_c   1.000
_cell.angle_alpha   90.00
_cell.angle_beta   90.00
_cell.angle_gamma   90.00
#
_symmetry.space_group_name_H-M   'P 1'
#
loop_
_entity.id
_entity.type
_entity.pdbx_description
1 polymer ?
#
loop_
_entity_poly.entity_id
_entity_poly.type
_entity_poly.pdbx_seq_one_letter_code
_entity_poly.pdbx_strand_id
1 'polypeptide(L)'
;MVISRLGEVFFRFRSFTPVPLYIFLFITGTYDTIPFITGTLLIVIGESLRIMAVGYIGKESRVSGVTAPILITSGPYAHMRNPIYTGNILIYLGFTALSNSFLILAIPCVFIFFGMIYYCIVIYEETYLRKKFGTDYELYSQLTPRLIPKYRTIYEDIHHPKFRFDIYTAIKSEQPTFVALAVCYNLLVLKFFLF
;
A
#
# COMPACT_ATOMS: atom_id res chain seq x y z
N MET A 1 10.44 -16.06 14.46
CA MET A 1 11.34 -15.02 14.99
C MET A 1 12.12 -14.30 13.88
N VAL A 2 12.73 -15.00 12.92
CA VAL A 2 13.50 -14.38 11.81
C VAL A 2 12.65 -13.51 10.88
N ILE A 3 11.51 -14.02 10.39
CA ILE A 3 10.62 -13.27 9.46
C ILE A 3 10.12 -11.96 10.10
N SER A 4 9.81 -11.99 11.41
CA SER A 4 9.37 -10.79 12.13
C SER A 4 10.48 -9.73 12.26
N ARG A 5 11.76 -10.13 12.39
CA ARG A 5 12.89 -9.19 12.41
C ARG A 5 13.11 -8.58 11.03
N LEU A 6 13.00 -9.38 9.95
CA LEU A 6 13.03 -8.86 8.58
C LEU A 6 11.88 -7.90 8.33
N GLY A 7 10.67 -8.24 8.80
CA GLY A 7 9.49 -7.38 8.73
C GLY A 7 9.70 -6.02 9.39
N GLU A 8 10.33 -5.97 10.56
CA GLU A 8 10.69 -4.72 11.25
C GLU A 8 11.64 -3.85 10.41
N VAL A 9 12.69 -4.45 9.86
CA VAL A 9 13.64 -3.75 8.99
C VAL A 9 12.93 -3.21 7.75
N PHE A 10 12.17 -4.04 7.05
CA PHE A 10 11.39 -3.61 5.88
C PHE A 10 10.35 -2.56 6.22
N PHE A 11 9.72 -2.62 7.40
CA PHE A 11 8.76 -1.63 7.86
C PHE A 11 9.43 -0.25 8.04
N ARG A 12 10.63 -0.21 8.61
CA ARG A 12 11.40 1.03 8.78
C ARG A 12 11.84 1.63 7.45
N PHE A 13 12.21 0.79 6.48
CA PHE A 13 12.69 1.24 5.16
C PHE A 13 11.58 1.28 4.09
N ARG A 14 10.31 1.06 4.45
CA ARG A 14 9.20 0.88 3.49
C ARG A 14 9.02 2.03 2.49
N SER A 15 9.39 3.26 2.88
CA SER A 15 9.30 4.44 2.00
C SER A 15 10.40 4.47 0.93
N PHE A 16 11.50 3.74 1.12
CA PHE A 16 12.65 3.71 0.21
C PHE A 16 12.67 2.46 -0.69
N THR A 17 11.90 1.41 -0.36
CA THR A 17 11.86 0.18 -1.14
C THR A 17 11.49 0.36 -2.62
N PRO A 18 10.64 1.31 -3.06
CA PRO A 18 10.34 1.47 -4.48
C PRO A 18 11.32 2.37 -5.23
N VAL A 19 12.27 3.04 -4.55
CA VAL A 19 13.22 3.96 -5.21
C VAL A 19 14.05 3.27 -6.31
N PRO A 20 14.63 2.06 -6.10
CA PRO A 20 15.34 1.36 -7.17
C PRO A 20 14.44 1.02 -8.36
N LEU A 21 13.17 0.69 -8.11
CA LEU A 21 12.19 0.46 -9.18
C LEU A 21 12.02 1.74 -10.00
N TYR A 22 11.74 2.88 -9.37
CA TYR A 22 11.51 4.13 -10.10
C TYR A 22 12.73 4.60 -10.91
N ILE A 23 13.95 4.46 -10.36
CA ILE A 23 15.18 4.78 -11.11
C ILE A 23 15.30 3.89 -12.34
N PHE A 24 15.05 2.59 -12.19
CA PHE A 24 15.14 1.64 -13.31
C PHE A 24 14.08 1.93 -14.38
N LEU A 25 12.84 2.19 -13.98
CA LEU A 25 11.75 2.56 -14.88
C LEU A 25 12.07 3.87 -15.61
N PHE A 26 12.68 4.83 -14.92
CA PHE A 26 13.14 6.06 -15.54
C PHE A 26 14.24 5.81 -16.58
N ILE A 27 15.18 4.89 -16.36
CA ILE A 27 16.23 4.59 -17.35
C ILE A 27 15.65 3.86 -18.56
N THR A 28 14.83 2.83 -18.33
CA THR A 28 14.41 1.89 -19.38
C THR A 28 13.08 2.21 -20.04
N GLY A 29 12.27 3.06 -19.43
CA GLY A 29 10.90 3.30 -19.88
C GLY A 29 10.82 3.99 -21.24
N THR A 30 9.82 3.64 -22.02
CA THR A 30 9.49 4.29 -23.30
C THR A 30 8.04 4.77 -23.26
N TYR A 31 7.70 5.71 -24.11
CA TYR A 31 6.32 6.16 -24.20
C TYR A 31 5.50 5.24 -25.09
N ASP A 32 4.38 4.75 -24.56
CA ASP A 32 3.28 4.19 -25.35
C ASP A 32 1.96 4.58 -24.68
N THR A 33 0.97 4.94 -25.50
CA THR A 33 -0.31 5.49 -25.04
C THR A 33 -1.11 4.50 -24.20
N ILE A 34 -1.15 3.21 -24.56
CA ILE A 34 -2.00 2.23 -23.86
C ILE A 34 -1.45 1.90 -22.46
N PRO A 35 -0.16 1.54 -22.31
CA PRO A 35 0.46 1.34 -21.00
C PRO A 35 0.42 2.61 -20.15
N PHE A 36 0.61 3.79 -20.76
CA PHE A 36 0.53 5.07 -20.06
C PHE A 36 -0.83 5.31 -19.39
N ILE A 37 -1.93 5.15 -20.15
CA ILE A 37 -3.29 5.35 -19.62
C ILE A 37 -3.60 4.29 -18.57
N THR A 38 -3.37 3.01 -18.88
CA THR A 38 -3.68 1.90 -17.96
C THR A 38 -2.89 1.98 -16.66
N GLY A 39 -1.60 2.31 -16.74
CA GLY A 39 -0.74 2.52 -15.57
C GLY A 39 -1.14 3.73 -14.74
N THR A 40 -1.54 4.83 -15.39
CA THR A 40 -2.07 6.03 -14.69
C THR A 40 -3.35 5.68 -13.92
N LEU A 41 -4.27 4.92 -14.52
CA LEU A 41 -5.49 4.47 -13.85
C LEU A 41 -5.17 3.60 -12.62
N LEU A 42 -4.22 2.67 -12.73
CA LEU A 42 -3.79 1.84 -11.60
C LEU A 42 -3.19 2.66 -10.45
N ILE A 43 -2.39 3.69 -10.75
CA ILE A 43 -1.86 4.61 -9.75
C ILE A 43 -3.00 5.34 -9.04
N VAL A 44 -3.96 5.87 -9.77
CA VAL A 44 -5.12 6.59 -9.19
C VAL A 44 -5.95 5.68 -8.30
N ILE A 45 -6.21 4.44 -8.72
CA ILE A 45 -6.95 3.45 -7.91
C ILE A 45 -6.16 3.11 -6.64
N GLY A 46 -4.87 2.84 -6.78
CA GLY A 46 -3.99 2.50 -5.65
C GLY A 46 -3.92 3.64 -4.63
N GLU A 47 -3.78 4.88 -5.09
CA GLU A 47 -3.71 6.05 -4.22
C GLU A 47 -5.06 6.36 -3.57
N SER A 48 -6.17 6.19 -4.29
CA SER A 48 -7.51 6.33 -3.71
C SER A 48 -7.73 5.36 -2.56
N LEU A 49 -7.33 4.09 -2.72
CA LEU A 49 -7.39 3.09 -1.65
C LEU A 49 -6.53 3.48 -0.44
N ARG A 50 -5.34 4.07 -0.67
CA ARG A 50 -4.47 4.55 0.40
C ARG A 50 -5.11 5.72 1.14
N ILE A 51 -5.64 6.73 0.45
CA ILE A 51 -6.35 7.85 1.07
C ILE A 51 -7.51 7.35 1.92
N MET A 52 -8.31 6.42 1.39
CA MET A 52 -9.41 5.81 2.14
C MET A 52 -8.89 5.13 3.40
N ALA A 53 -7.86 4.30 3.32
CA ALA A 53 -7.28 3.62 4.47
C ALA A 53 -6.70 4.59 5.50
N VAL A 54 -5.97 5.61 5.04
CA VAL A 54 -5.35 6.59 5.93
C VAL A 54 -6.38 7.45 6.63
N GLY A 55 -7.53 7.70 6.03
CA GLY A 55 -8.64 8.38 6.71
C GLY A 55 -9.26 7.60 7.86
N TYR A 56 -9.02 6.29 7.97
CA TYR A 56 -9.40 5.51 9.16
C TYR A 56 -8.24 5.38 10.15
N ILE A 57 -7.02 5.06 9.71
CA ILE A 57 -5.86 4.83 10.60
C ILE A 57 -5.20 6.13 11.13
N GLY A 58 -5.37 7.23 10.41
CA GLY A 58 -4.81 8.53 10.74
C GLY A 58 -3.27 8.56 10.68
N LYS A 59 -2.67 9.33 11.59
CA LYS A 59 -1.21 9.61 11.64
C LYS A 59 -0.36 8.37 11.92
N GLU A 60 -0.94 7.33 12.50
CA GLU A 60 -0.27 6.06 12.79
C GLU A 60 0.27 5.38 11.52
N SER A 61 -0.29 5.69 10.34
CA SER A 61 0.26 5.23 9.04
C SER A 61 1.72 5.65 8.78
N ARG A 62 2.19 6.74 9.42
CA ARG A 62 3.49 7.38 9.14
C ARG A 62 4.54 7.16 10.21
N VAL A 63 4.21 6.49 11.31
CA VAL A 63 5.19 6.21 12.35
C VAL A 63 6.17 5.11 11.92
N SER A 64 7.41 5.19 12.42
CA SER A 64 8.50 4.27 12.07
C SER A 64 8.49 2.95 12.84
N GLY A 65 7.57 2.80 13.82
CA GLY A 65 7.28 1.54 14.52
C GLY A 65 5.78 1.20 14.43
N VAL A 66 5.40 -0.02 14.81
CA VAL A 66 3.97 -0.39 14.84
C VAL A 66 3.34 0.20 16.09
N THR A 67 2.42 1.14 15.89
CA THR A 67 1.57 1.68 16.95
C THR A 67 0.13 1.61 16.49
N ALA A 68 -0.74 1.13 17.37
CA ALA A 68 -2.17 1.01 17.10
C ALA A 68 -2.92 1.33 18.38
N PRO A 69 -3.29 2.59 18.65
CA PRO A 69 -4.00 2.95 19.88
C PRO A 69 -5.33 2.19 20.02
N ILE A 70 -5.95 1.88 18.89
CA ILE A 70 -7.22 1.18 18.75
C ILE A 70 -7.12 0.16 17.60
N LEU A 71 -7.95 -0.88 17.65
CA LEU A 71 -8.06 -1.87 16.57
C LEU A 71 -9.05 -1.36 15.53
N ILE A 72 -8.57 -1.08 14.32
CA ILE A 72 -9.37 -0.47 13.25
C ILE A 72 -9.85 -1.55 12.30
N THR A 73 -11.18 -1.59 12.14
CA THR A 73 -11.89 -2.65 11.41
C THR A 73 -13.01 -2.10 10.53
N SER A 74 -13.09 -0.77 10.36
CA SER A 74 -14.07 -0.08 9.50
C SER A 74 -13.52 0.26 8.11
N GLY A 75 -14.41 0.47 7.16
CA GLY A 75 -14.07 0.96 5.82
C GLY A 75 -13.21 -0.04 5.05
N PRO A 76 -12.08 0.35 4.44
CA PRO A 76 -11.25 -0.60 3.70
C PRO A 76 -10.66 -1.70 4.60
N TYR A 77 -10.52 -1.44 5.91
CA TYR A 77 -10.09 -2.43 6.89
C TYR A 77 -11.14 -3.51 7.13
N ALA A 78 -12.41 -3.24 6.87
CA ALA A 78 -13.45 -4.28 6.92
C ALA A 78 -13.27 -5.31 5.80
N HIS A 79 -12.75 -4.91 4.64
CA HIS A 79 -12.62 -5.78 3.47
C HIS A 79 -11.27 -6.52 3.40
N MET A 80 -10.22 -5.91 3.94
CA MET A 80 -8.87 -6.46 4.00
C MET A 80 -8.09 -5.83 5.16
N ARG A 81 -7.15 -6.54 5.76
CA ARG A 81 -6.42 -6.04 6.93
C ARG A 81 -5.34 -5.01 6.59
N ASN A 82 -4.82 -5.01 5.36
CA ASN A 82 -3.67 -4.18 4.97
C ASN A 82 -3.91 -3.39 3.67
N PRO A 83 -4.94 -2.54 3.60
CA PRO A 83 -5.31 -1.80 2.38
C PRO A 83 -4.25 -0.82 1.88
N ILE A 84 -3.43 -0.26 2.78
CA ILE A 84 -2.31 0.62 2.39
C ILE A 84 -1.30 -0.13 1.53
N TYR A 85 -0.97 -1.39 1.87
CA TYR A 85 -0.01 -2.18 1.11
C TYR A 85 -0.57 -2.65 -0.22
N THR A 86 -1.85 -3.01 -0.27
CA THR A 86 -2.54 -3.28 -1.53
C THR A 86 -2.51 -2.05 -2.44
N GLY A 87 -2.77 -0.86 -1.90
CA GLY A 87 -2.66 0.40 -2.65
C GLY A 87 -1.24 0.68 -3.15
N ASN A 88 -0.21 0.43 -2.32
CA ASN A 88 1.18 0.56 -2.74
C ASN A 88 1.54 -0.40 -3.89
N ILE A 89 1.11 -1.67 -3.82
CA ILE A 89 1.33 -2.64 -4.90
C ILE A 89 0.66 -2.14 -6.18
N LEU A 90 -0.58 -1.66 -6.13
CA LEU A 90 -1.27 -1.10 -7.31
C LEU A 90 -0.52 0.08 -7.92
N ILE A 91 0.03 0.98 -7.09
CA ILE A 91 0.87 2.09 -7.54
C ILE A 91 2.13 1.57 -8.24
N TYR A 92 2.84 0.61 -7.66
CA TYR A 92 4.07 0.07 -8.27
C TYR A 92 3.80 -0.65 -9.59
N LEU A 93 2.70 -1.40 -9.68
CA LEU A 93 2.25 -2.00 -10.92
C LEU A 93 1.86 -0.94 -11.95
N GLY A 94 1.20 0.13 -11.51
CA GLY A 94 0.83 1.26 -12.35
C GLY A 94 2.04 1.98 -12.94
N PHE A 95 3.08 2.26 -12.14
CA PHE A 95 4.35 2.80 -12.65
C PHE A 95 5.06 1.84 -13.60
N THR A 96 5.04 0.55 -13.31
CA THR A 96 5.64 -0.47 -14.19
C THR A 96 4.92 -0.49 -15.54
N ALA A 97 3.57 -0.48 -15.54
CA ALA A 97 2.77 -0.41 -16.75
C ALA A 97 3.00 0.90 -17.51
N LEU A 98 2.89 2.07 -16.87
CA LEU A 98 3.01 3.37 -17.56
C LEU A 98 4.37 3.60 -18.19
N SER A 99 5.40 2.95 -17.68
CA SER A 99 6.75 3.07 -18.21
C SER A 99 6.96 2.41 -19.57
N ASN A 100 6.02 1.57 -20.04
CA ASN A 100 6.20 0.69 -21.21
C ASN A 100 7.63 0.11 -21.35
N SER A 101 8.23 -0.25 -20.22
CA SER A 101 9.55 -0.86 -20.19
C SER A 101 9.44 -2.33 -20.59
N PHE A 102 10.54 -2.96 -21.02
CA PHE A 102 10.63 -4.43 -21.16
C PHE A 102 10.15 -5.18 -19.91
N LEU A 103 10.10 -4.50 -18.75
CA LEU A 103 9.50 -4.98 -17.50
C LEU A 103 7.97 -5.08 -17.48
N ILE A 104 7.23 -4.74 -18.54
CA ILE A 104 5.80 -5.09 -18.57
C ILE A 104 5.61 -6.62 -18.41
N LEU A 105 6.56 -7.40 -18.93
CA LEU A 105 6.65 -8.86 -18.73
C LEU A 105 7.11 -9.24 -17.32
N ALA A 106 7.71 -8.31 -16.58
CA ALA A 106 8.15 -8.47 -15.20
C ALA A 106 7.13 -7.96 -14.16
N ILE A 107 5.93 -7.54 -14.57
CA ILE A 107 4.79 -7.28 -13.68
C ILE A 107 4.61 -8.40 -12.63
N PRO A 108 4.66 -9.70 -12.99
CA PRO A 108 4.62 -10.78 -12.00
C PRO A 108 5.81 -10.74 -11.02
N CYS A 109 7.01 -10.42 -11.48
CA CYS A 109 8.20 -10.31 -10.62
C CYS A 109 8.07 -9.14 -9.64
N VAL A 110 7.60 -7.98 -10.09
CA VAL A 110 7.32 -6.81 -9.23
C VAL A 110 6.28 -7.18 -8.18
N PHE A 111 5.17 -7.81 -8.60
CA PHE A 111 4.13 -8.25 -7.68
C PHE A 111 4.67 -9.23 -6.62
N ILE A 112 5.45 -10.23 -7.02
CA ILE A 112 6.03 -11.22 -6.12
C ILE A 112 7.03 -10.55 -5.16
N PHE A 113 7.93 -9.70 -5.68
CA PHE A 113 8.96 -9.04 -4.88
C PHE A 113 8.36 -8.15 -3.79
N PHE A 114 7.47 -7.23 -4.16
CA PHE A 114 6.80 -6.38 -3.17
C PHE A 114 5.82 -7.18 -2.31
N GLY A 115 5.19 -8.21 -2.85
CA GLY A 115 4.36 -9.14 -2.10
C GLY A 115 5.12 -9.83 -0.97
N MET A 116 6.35 -10.29 -1.21
CA MET A 116 7.22 -10.89 -0.19
C MET A 116 7.66 -9.87 0.87
N ILE A 117 8.02 -8.66 0.47
CA ILE A 117 8.37 -7.58 1.40
C ILE A 117 7.19 -7.27 2.31
N TYR A 118 6.01 -7.02 1.73
CA TYR A 118 4.82 -6.72 2.51
C TYR A 118 4.34 -7.91 3.34
N TYR A 119 4.53 -9.15 2.89
CA TYR A 119 4.25 -10.33 3.70
C TYR A 119 5.07 -10.36 5.00
N CYS A 120 6.38 -10.04 4.92
CA CYS A 120 7.23 -9.92 6.10
C CYS A 120 6.76 -8.81 7.04
N ILE A 121 6.45 -7.64 6.49
CA ILE A 121 5.94 -6.48 7.25
C ILE A 121 4.64 -6.83 7.96
N VAL A 122 3.68 -7.43 7.24
CA VAL A 122 2.39 -7.83 7.79
C VAL A 122 2.61 -8.78 8.96
N ILE A 123 3.42 -9.83 8.83
CA ILE A 123 3.69 -10.76 9.96
C ILE A 123 4.22 -10.03 11.19
N TYR A 124 5.11 -9.06 11.01
CA TYR A 124 5.63 -8.23 12.10
C TYR A 124 4.51 -7.42 12.76
N GLU A 125 3.67 -6.74 11.97
CA GLU A 125 2.52 -5.98 12.47
C GLU A 125 1.48 -6.87 13.17
N GLU A 126 1.11 -8.01 12.58
CA GLU A 126 0.15 -8.91 13.19
C GLU A 126 0.65 -9.48 14.51
N THR A 127 1.97 -9.67 14.65
CA THR A 127 2.57 -10.13 15.92
C THR A 127 2.39 -9.08 17.01
N TYR A 128 2.55 -7.79 16.67
CA TYR A 128 2.27 -6.69 17.59
C TYR A 128 0.77 -6.60 17.93
N LEU A 129 -0.10 -6.66 16.91
CA LEU A 129 -1.55 -6.55 17.08
C LEU A 129 -2.14 -7.70 17.90
N ARG A 130 -1.68 -8.95 17.68
CA ARG A 130 -2.07 -10.11 18.50
C ARG A 130 -1.69 -9.92 19.96
N LYS A 131 -0.48 -9.41 20.23
CA LYS A 131 -0.04 -9.15 21.60
C LYS A 131 -0.85 -8.05 22.28
N LYS A 132 -1.26 -7.02 21.52
CA LYS A 132 -1.96 -5.85 22.06
C LYS A 132 -3.46 -6.08 22.26
N PHE A 133 -4.13 -6.68 21.28
CA PHE A 133 -5.59 -6.80 21.23
C PHE A 133 -6.08 -8.24 21.47
N GLY A 134 -5.19 -9.23 21.54
CA GLY A 134 -5.52 -10.61 21.89
C GLY A 134 -6.64 -11.19 21.01
N THR A 135 -7.69 -11.68 21.67
CA THR A 135 -8.84 -12.35 21.06
C THR A 135 -9.56 -11.49 20.03
N ASP A 136 -9.67 -10.18 20.24
CA ASP A 136 -10.38 -9.28 19.31
C ASP A 136 -9.69 -9.25 17.94
N TYR A 137 -8.35 -9.20 17.95
CA TYR A 137 -7.57 -9.27 16.71
C TYR A 137 -7.63 -10.65 16.09
N GLU A 138 -7.63 -11.72 16.88
CA GLU A 138 -7.71 -13.08 16.37
C GLU A 138 -9.04 -13.29 15.61
N LEU A 139 -10.17 -12.90 16.20
CA LEU A 139 -11.49 -12.96 15.54
C LEU A 139 -11.52 -12.12 14.25
N TYR A 140 -11.02 -10.89 14.31
CA TYR A 140 -10.89 -10.03 13.13
C TYR A 140 -10.05 -10.68 12.03
N SER A 141 -8.92 -11.30 12.41
CA SER A 141 -7.97 -11.92 11.48
C SER A 141 -8.51 -13.16 10.77
N GLN A 142 -9.41 -13.90 11.41
CA GLN A 142 -10.07 -15.08 10.86
C GLN A 142 -11.14 -14.69 9.82
N LEU A 143 -11.82 -13.57 10.04
CA LEU A 143 -12.92 -13.12 9.18
C LEU A 143 -12.47 -12.22 8.03
N THR A 144 -11.26 -11.64 8.13
CA THR A 144 -10.77 -10.62 7.19
C THR A 144 -9.46 -11.06 6.53
N PRO A 145 -9.38 -11.11 5.18
CA PRO A 145 -8.15 -11.48 4.48
C PRO A 145 -7.05 -10.42 4.65
N ARG A 146 -5.79 -10.78 4.37
CA ARG A 146 -4.65 -9.86 4.53
C ARG A 146 -4.61 -8.74 3.48
N LEU A 147 -4.74 -9.08 2.20
CA LEU A 147 -4.46 -8.17 1.07
C LEU A 147 -5.57 -8.11 0.02
N ILE A 148 -6.17 -9.25 -0.34
CA ILE A 148 -7.22 -9.30 -1.37
C ILE A 148 -8.56 -8.95 -0.73
N PRO A 149 -9.31 -7.95 -1.23
CA PRO A 149 -10.56 -7.51 -0.63
C PRO A 149 -11.62 -8.61 -0.70
N LYS A 150 -12.36 -8.77 0.39
CA LYS A 150 -13.62 -9.51 0.42
C LYS A 150 -14.79 -8.53 0.45
N TYR A 151 -15.77 -8.70 -0.44
CA TYR A 151 -16.89 -7.77 -0.63
C TYR A 151 -17.70 -7.50 0.66
N ARG A 152 -17.75 -8.46 1.59
CA ARG A 152 -18.40 -8.32 2.89
C ARG A 152 -17.71 -9.22 3.92
N THR A 153 -17.31 -8.66 5.06
CA THR A 153 -16.85 -9.48 6.20
C THR A 153 -17.88 -9.42 7.31
N ILE A 154 -18.14 -10.59 7.90
CA ILE A 154 -19.12 -10.77 8.98
C ILE A 154 -18.71 -9.94 10.21
N TYR A 155 -17.42 -9.58 10.35
CA TYR A 155 -16.93 -8.79 11.46
C TYR A 155 -17.55 -7.38 11.53
N GLU A 156 -17.71 -6.70 10.39
CA GLU A 156 -18.31 -5.36 10.34
C GLU A 156 -19.80 -5.40 10.73
N ASP A 157 -20.50 -6.46 10.31
CA ASP A 157 -21.91 -6.70 10.66
C ASP A 157 -22.11 -6.96 12.16
N ILE A 158 -21.14 -7.59 12.84
CA ILE A 158 -21.24 -7.94 14.27
C ILE A 158 -20.83 -6.78 15.19
N HIS A 159 -19.75 -6.07 14.85
CA HIS A 159 -19.11 -5.13 15.79
C HIS A 159 -19.44 -3.67 15.57
N HIS A 160 -20.19 -3.31 14.50
CA HIS A 160 -20.56 -1.93 14.13
C HIS A 160 -19.49 -0.89 14.50
N PRO A 161 -18.28 -1.02 13.93
CA PRO A 161 -17.14 -0.24 14.39
C PRO A 161 -17.37 1.26 14.15
N LYS A 162 -17.39 2.04 15.24
CA LYS A 162 -17.75 3.47 15.27
C LYS A 162 -16.62 4.40 14.84
N PHE A 163 -15.79 4.01 13.89
CA PHE A 163 -14.70 4.87 13.43
C PHE A 163 -15.19 5.85 12.37
N ARG A 164 -14.94 7.13 12.61
CA ARG A 164 -15.28 8.19 11.67
C ARG A 164 -14.10 8.43 10.75
N PHE A 165 -14.38 8.42 9.45
CA PHE A 165 -13.42 8.80 8.43
C PHE A 165 -13.00 10.26 8.60
N ASP A 166 -11.69 10.51 8.71
CA ASP A 166 -11.11 11.85 8.79
C ASP A 166 -10.31 12.17 7.51
N ILE A 167 -10.98 12.82 6.56
CA ILE A 167 -10.38 13.23 5.28
C ILE A 167 -9.24 14.23 5.45
N TYR A 168 -9.31 15.11 6.45
CA TYR A 168 -8.30 16.13 6.64
C TYR A 168 -6.98 15.51 7.11
N THR A 169 -7.06 14.61 8.09
CA THR A 169 -5.89 13.84 8.52
C THR A 169 -5.39 12.92 7.41
N ALA A 170 -6.29 12.34 6.60
CA ALA A 170 -5.91 11.53 5.44
C ALA A 170 -5.01 12.30 4.47
N ILE A 171 -5.51 13.43 3.96
CA ILE A 171 -4.80 14.25 2.98
C ILE A 171 -3.48 14.77 3.57
N LYS A 172 -3.49 15.24 4.82
CA LYS A 172 -2.29 15.75 5.49
C LYS A 172 -1.22 14.67 5.67
N SER A 173 -1.61 13.48 6.11
CA SER A 173 -0.69 12.34 6.23
C SER A 173 -0.21 11.83 4.87
N GLU A 174 -0.95 12.06 3.79
CA GLU A 174 -0.60 11.62 2.43
C GLU A 174 0.29 12.59 1.64
N GLN A 175 0.50 13.82 2.12
CA GLN A 175 1.35 14.81 1.44
C GLN A 175 2.71 14.27 0.98
N PRO A 176 3.49 13.53 1.78
CA PRO A 176 4.79 13.01 1.32
C PRO A 176 4.65 12.01 0.17
N THR A 177 3.58 11.21 0.15
CA THR A 177 3.34 10.28 -0.95
C THR A 177 2.92 11.04 -2.19
N PHE A 178 2.00 12.01 -2.10
CA PHE A 178 1.62 12.84 -3.25
C PHE A 178 2.82 13.53 -3.89
N VAL A 179 3.72 14.09 -3.07
CA VAL A 179 4.96 14.70 -3.57
C VAL A 179 5.83 13.67 -4.28
N ALA A 180 6.05 12.49 -3.69
CA ALA A 180 6.85 11.43 -4.30
C ALA A 180 6.24 10.94 -5.64
N LEU A 181 4.92 10.71 -5.67
CA LEU A 181 4.20 10.30 -6.87
C LEU A 181 4.28 11.37 -7.96
N ALA A 182 4.04 12.64 -7.60
CA ALA A 182 4.12 13.75 -8.53
C ALA A 182 5.54 13.89 -9.11
N VAL A 183 6.58 13.81 -8.29
CA VAL A 183 7.97 13.86 -8.76
C VAL A 183 8.25 12.70 -9.72
N CYS A 184 7.96 11.46 -9.34
CA CYS A 184 8.23 10.29 -10.19
C CYS A 184 7.45 10.34 -11.51
N TYR A 185 6.17 10.73 -11.44
CA TYR A 185 5.29 10.84 -12.60
C TYR A 185 5.77 11.93 -13.56
N ASN A 186 6.05 13.13 -13.06
CA ASN A 186 6.53 14.24 -13.88
C ASN A 186 7.91 13.95 -14.48
N LEU A 187 8.82 13.29 -13.75
CA LEU A 187 10.11 12.88 -14.30
C LEU A 187 9.93 11.92 -15.49
N LEU A 188 9.08 10.90 -15.35
CA LEU A 188 8.81 9.97 -16.46
C LEU A 188 8.16 10.67 -17.65
N VAL A 189 7.19 11.55 -17.41
CA VAL A 189 6.54 12.34 -18.47
C VAL A 189 7.55 13.24 -19.18
N LEU A 190 8.39 13.98 -18.44
CA LEU A 190 9.44 14.81 -19.03
C LEU A 190 10.43 13.98 -19.86
N LYS A 191 10.81 12.81 -19.37
CA LYS A 191 11.65 11.88 -20.13
C LYS A 191 11.02 11.54 -21.48
N PHE A 192 9.74 11.17 -21.49
CA PHE A 192 9.00 10.80 -22.70
C PHE A 192 8.87 11.94 -23.72
N PHE A 193 8.99 13.20 -23.29
CA PHE A 193 9.00 14.36 -24.20
C PHE A 193 10.40 14.69 -24.73
N LEU A 194 11.45 14.37 -23.99
CA LEU A 194 12.82 14.77 -24.31
C LEU A 194 13.61 13.71 -25.11
N PHE A 195 13.23 12.45 -25.00
CA PHE A 195 13.91 11.29 -25.59
C PHE A 195 12.90 10.30 -26.16
#